data_AF-A0A7J2HK80-F1
#
_entry.id   AF-A0A7J2HK80-F1
#
_cell.length_a   1.000
_cell.length_b   1.000
_cell.length_c   1.000
_cell.angle_alpha   90.00
_cell.angle_beta   90.00
_cell.angle_gamma   90.00
#
_symmetry.space_group_name_H-M   'P 1'
#
loop_
_entity.id
_entity.type
_entity.pdbx_description
1 polymer ?
#
loop_
_entity_poly.entity_id
_entity_poly.type
_entity_poly.pdbx_seq_one_letter_code
_entity_poly.pdbx_strand_id
1 'polypeptide(L)'
;GRIIIYPSTKYDVWGTEDPRVYKVRGKLYMTYTGRSINYFSPIRENRTVPVTAVYDEDLRNWIKRFVLIPSAKVFGRIITDKDAFLHEMGDGKLYFLHRPHLIDDTTRLMISKLDPKILSMGGMKVEEVEIDNAVEVLDLMPFEGKLGWATPLVNIGDKKLITLIHATDKEQLAYRVFAAQLSLSDHEVVLEAVTPRYIMEPATPYELIGDRPLTIFPCGAVKISKDEIVISYGAADYMIGLGILSLNNLMAELDKGRIY
;
A
#
# COMPACT_ATOMS: atom_id res chain seq x y z
N GLY A 1 6.35 -22.37 9.02
CA GLY A 1 6.38 -21.61 7.76
C GLY A 1 7.80 -21.49 7.26
N ARG A 2 8.01 -21.30 5.95
CA ARG A 2 9.32 -20.99 5.36
C ARG A 2 9.44 -19.47 5.21
N ILE A 3 10.58 -18.89 5.61
CA ILE A 3 10.86 -17.47 5.39
C ILE A 3 11.16 -17.26 3.90
N ILE A 4 10.41 -16.37 3.25
CA ILE A 4 10.50 -16.12 1.80
C ILE A 4 11.10 -14.74 1.47
N ILE A 5 11.02 -13.81 2.41
CA ILE A 5 11.61 -12.47 2.33
C ILE A 5 12.29 -12.21 3.67
N TYR A 6 13.52 -11.70 3.63
CA TYR A 6 14.33 -11.36 4.79
C TYR A 6 15.34 -10.26 4.41
N PRO A 7 15.90 -9.51 5.36
CA PRO A 7 16.93 -8.51 5.11
C PRO A 7 18.11 -9.06 4.30
N SER A 8 18.41 -8.46 3.15
CA SER A 8 19.54 -8.91 2.31
C SER A 8 20.18 -7.80 1.47
N THR A 9 19.70 -6.57 1.59
CA THR A 9 20.17 -5.43 0.81
C THR A 9 20.31 -4.20 1.69
N LYS A 10 21.00 -3.15 1.20
CA LYS A 10 21.04 -1.86 1.91
C LYS A 10 19.66 -1.21 2.10
N TYR A 11 18.64 -1.66 1.37
CA TYR A 11 17.30 -1.07 1.40
C TYR A 11 16.38 -1.69 2.46
N ASP A 12 16.78 -2.82 3.05
CA ASP A 12 15.96 -3.54 4.03
C ASP A 12 16.76 -4.21 5.14
N VAL A 13 18.00 -3.80 5.34
CA VAL A 13 18.93 -4.37 6.33
C VAL A 13 18.37 -4.39 7.75
N TRP A 14 17.50 -3.44 8.11
CA TRP A 14 16.89 -3.36 9.44
C TRP A 14 15.49 -3.95 9.54
N GLY A 15 14.95 -4.52 8.45
CA GLY A 15 13.62 -5.14 8.47
C GLY A 15 12.89 -5.08 7.13
N THR A 16 12.00 -6.05 6.96
CA THR A 16 11.07 -6.20 5.83
C THR A 16 9.65 -6.26 6.39
N GLU A 17 8.84 -5.23 6.15
CA GLU A 17 7.56 -5.04 6.85
C GLU A 17 6.38 -4.85 5.90
N ASP A 18 5.19 -5.22 6.35
CA ASP A 18 3.91 -4.94 5.70
C ASP A 18 3.85 -5.31 4.20
N PRO A 19 4.09 -6.59 3.82
CA PRO A 19 4.08 -7.00 2.42
C PRO A 19 2.67 -6.98 1.82
N ARG A 20 2.53 -6.36 0.66
CA ARG A 20 1.34 -6.43 -0.20
C ARG A 20 1.65 -7.29 -1.40
N VAL A 21 0.97 -8.43 -1.55
CA VAL A 21 1.10 -9.32 -2.71
C VAL A 21 -0.03 -9.07 -3.70
N TYR A 22 0.31 -8.92 -4.98
CA TYR A 22 -0.63 -8.61 -6.04
C TYR A 22 -0.14 -9.18 -7.38
N LYS A 23 -0.99 -9.12 -8.42
CA LYS A 23 -0.65 -9.58 -9.77
C LYS A 23 -0.48 -8.41 -10.73
N VAL A 24 0.59 -8.44 -11.51
CA VAL A 24 0.82 -7.54 -12.65
C VAL A 24 1.28 -8.39 -13.82
N ARG A 25 0.63 -8.25 -14.97
CA ARG A 25 0.88 -9.01 -16.21
C ARG A 25 0.91 -10.52 -15.98
N GLY A 26 0.00 -11.00 -15.14
CA GLY A 26 -0.12 -12.42 -14.77
C GLY A 26 0.96 -12.95 -13.82
N LYS A 27 1.98 -12.16 -13.47
CA LYS A 27 3.04 -12.54 -12.52
C LYS A 27 2.74 -12.00 -11.13
N LEU A 28 3.21 -12.71 -10.11
CA LEU A 28 3.09 -12.28 -8.72
C LEU A 28 4.21 -11.29 -8.36
N TYR A 29 3.79 -10.17 -7.79
CA TYR A 29 4.66 -9.12 -7.25
C TYR A 29 4.33 -8.93 -5.77
N MET A 30 5.32 -8.47 -5.02
CA MET A 30 5.18 -8.13 -3.61
C MET A 30 5.94 -6.84 -3.34
N THR A 31 5.25 -5.79 -2.93
CA THR A 31 5.90 -4.59 -2.38
C THR A 31 5.80 -4.62 -0.86
N TYR A 32 6.91 -4.34 -0.19
CA TYR A 32 6.99 -4.24 1.26
C TYR A 32 7.81 -3.02 1.66
N THR A 33 7.65 -2.59 2.91
CA THR A 33 8.47 -1.52 3.49
C THR A 33 9.84 -2.09 3.86
N GLY A 34 10.88 -1.69 3.14
CA GLY A 34 12.26 -1.98 3.51
C GLY A 34 12.78 -0.92 4.48
N ARG A 35 13.28 -1.34 5.65
CA ARG A 35 14.02 -0.46 6.56
C ARG A 35 15.48 -0.37 6.10
N SER A 36 15.81 0.72 5.44
CA SER A 36 17.10 0.90 4.76
C SER A 36 18.25 1.11 5.75
N ILE A 37 19.49 1.09 5.26
CA ILE A 37 20.69 1.39 6.04
C ILE A 37 20.61 2.72 6.82
N ASN A 38 19.77 3.66 6.37
CA ASN A 38 19.57 4.95 7.04
C ASN A 38 18.59 4.90 8.22
N TYR A 39 17.83 3.81 8.42
CA TYR A 39 16.72 3.75 9.39
C TYR A 39 17.10 4.20 10.81
N PHE A 40 18.23 3.72 11.33
CA PHE A 40 18.79 4.14 12.64
C PHE A 40 19.94 5.15 12.52
N SER A 41 20.20 5.69 11.33
CA SER A 41 21.28 6.63 11.09
C SER A 41 20.82 8.08 11.31
N PRO A 42 21.74 9.04 11.50
CA PRO A 42 21.40 10.46 11.57
C PRO A 42 20.88 11.01 10.24
N ILE A 43 21.08 10.30 9.13
CA ILE A 43 20.54 10.67 7.82
C ILE A 43 19.03 10.41 7.85
N ARG A 44 18.25 11.48 7.68
CA ARG A 44 16.78 11.38 7.66
C ARG A 44 16.22 10.83 6.36
N GLU A 45 16.98 10.91 5.27
CA GLU A 45 16.50 10.52 3.94
C GLU A 45 16.41 9.02 3.74
N ASN A 46 15.33 8.59 3.08
CA ASN A 46 15.11 7.22 2.65
C ASN A 46 15.30 6.20 3.79
N ARG A 47 14.90 6.54 5.02
CA ARG A 47 14.95 5.63 6.18
C ARG A 47 14.14 4.37 5.95
N THR A 48 13.02 4.49 5.25
CA THR A 48 12.33 3.35 4.63
C THR A 48 12.04 3.63 3.18
N VAL A 49 12.02 2.57 2.40
CA VAL A 49 11.74 2.62 0.96
C VAL A 49 10.86 1.43 0.55
N PRO A 50 9.95 1.60 -0.42
CA PRO A 50 9.20 0.50 -1.01
C PRO A 50 10.12 -0.40 -1.82
N VAL A 51 10.29 -1.64 -1.37
CA VAL A 51 11.06 -2.66 -2.09
C VAL A 51 10.08 -3.63 -2.71
N THR A 52 10.24 -3.92 -4.00
CA THR A 52 9.40 -4.86 -4.72
C THR A 52 10.16 -6.11 -5.12
N ALA A 53 9.62 -7.25 -4.72
CA ALA A 53 10.05 -8.57 -5.14
C ALA A 53 9.07 -9.17 -6.16
N VAL A 54 9.58 -9.99 -7.05
CA VAL A 54 8.81 -10.71 -8.08
C VAL A 54 8.97 -12.20 -7.84
N TYR A 55 7.86 -12.93 -7.91
CA TYR A 55 7.90 -14.38 -7.80
C TYR A 55 8.45 -14.98 -9.09
N ASP A 56 9.45 -15.84 -8.95
CA ASP A 56 10.06 -16.62 -10.01
C ASP A 56 9.53 -18.05 -9.91
N GLU A 57 8.76 -18.47 -10.91
CA GLU A 57 8.10 -19.78 -10.96
C GLU A 57 9.10 -20.94 -11.10
N ASP A 58 10.19 -20.73 -11.84
CA ASP A 58 11.22 -21.74 -12.09
C ASP A 58 12.04 -22.00 -10.83
N LEU A 59 12.43 -20.92 -10.14
CA LEU A 59 13.18 -21.00 -8.88
C LEU A 59 12.27 -21.23 -7.67
N ARG A 60 10.94 -21.13 -7.83
CA ARG A 60 9.93 -21.16 -6.77
C ARG A 60 10.29 -20.22 -5.61
N ASN A 61 10.76 -19.03 -5.94
CA ASN A 61 11.29 -18.09 -4.96
C ASN A 61 10.96 -16.63 -5.30
N TRP A 62 11.00 -15.76 -4.29
CA TRP A 62 10.85 -14.32 -4.47
C TRP A 62 12.20 -13.65 -4.71
N ILE A 63 12.27 -12.81 -5.73
CA ILE A 63 13.51 -12.10 -6.11
C ILE A 63 13.26 -10.60 -6.01
N LYS A 64 14.02 -9.89 -5.18
CA LYS A 64 13.97 -8.43 -5.08
C LYS A 64 14.45 -7.83 -6.39
N ARG A 65 13.64 -6.99 -7.02
CA ARG A 65 13.93 -6.43 -8.36
C ARG A 65 14.14 -4.94 -8.32
N PHE A 66 13.26 -4.19 -7.66
CA PHE A 66 13.34 -2.73 -7.68
C PHE A 66 12.99 -2.08 -6.36
N VAL A 67 13.58 -0.91 -6.14
CA VAL A 67 13.20 0.05 -5.10
C VAL A 67 12.66 1.30 -5.78
N LEU A 68 11.49 1.76 -5.34
CA LEU A 68 10.84 2.94 -5.90
C LEU A 68 11.23 4.15 -5.03
N ILE A 69 11.82 5.16 -5.66
CA ILE A 69 12.38 6.34 -4.97
C ILE A 69 11.75 7.61 -5.56
N PRO A 70 10.95 8.37 -4.80
CA PRO A 70 10.46 9.66 -5.26
C PRO A 70 11.60 10.64 -5.54
N SER A 71 11.53 11.30 -6.69
CA SER A 71 12.54 12.24 -7.17
C SER A 71 12.61 13.46 -6.27
N ALA A 72 13.81 13.79 -5.80
CA ALA A 72 14.02 15.00 -5.02
C ALA A 72 13.68 16.29 -5.79
N LYS A 73 13.65 16.24 -7.13
CA LYS A 73 13.27 17.38 -7.98
C LYS A 73 11.79 17.72 -7.89
N VAL A 74 10.94 16.71 -7.64
CA VAL A 74 9.48 16.84 -7.69
C VAL A 74 8.89 16.84 -6.28
N PHE A 75 9.40 15.97 -5.41
CA PHE A 75 8.85 15.76 -4.07
C PHE A 75 9.68 16.41 -2.96
N GLY A 76 10.87 16.95 -3.30
CA GLY A 76 11.86 17.30 -2.29
C GLY A 76 12.44 16.06 -1.60
N ARG A 77 13.10 16.27 -0.46
CA ARG A 77 13.74 15.18 0.29
C ARG A 77 12.68 14.36 1.04
N ILE A 78 12.70 13.04 0.83
CA ILE A 78 11.79 12.09 1.47
C ILE A 78 12.46 11.45 2.69
N ILE A 79 11.76 11.42 3.82
CA ILE A 79 12.21 10.74 5.03
C ILE A 79 11.94 9.24 4.93
N THR A 80 10.68 8.87 4.69
CA THR A 80 10.24 7.49 4.52
C THR A 80 9.20 7.41 3.42
N ASP A 81 9.17 6.31 2.68
CA ASP A 81 8.02 5.97 1.85
C ASP A 81 7.56 4.56 2.21
N LYS A 82 6.24 4.42 2.41
CA LYS A 82 5.57 3.27 3.03
C LYS A 82 4.22 3.05 2.37
N ASP A 83 3.54 1.98 2.79
CA ASP A 83 2.16 1.71 2.42
C ASP A 83 1.95 1.64 0.92
N ALA A 84 2.80 0.84 0.30
CA ALA A 84 3.04 0.95 -1.11
C ALA A 84 2.80 -0.37 -1.84
N PHE A 85 2.27 -0.27 -3.05
CA PHE A 85 2.09 -1.39 -3.96
C PHE A 85 1.96 -0.90 -5.41
N LEU A 86 2.29 -1.78 -6.35
CA LEU A 86 1.96 -1.57 -7.75
C LEU A 86 0.55 -2.11 -8.06
N HIS A 87 -0.11 -1.47 -9.01
CA HIS A 87 -1.43 -1.87 -9.46
C HIS A 87 -1.56 -1.73 -10.98
N GLU A 88 -2.01 -2.80 -11.64
CA GLU A 88 -2.31 -2.79 -13.08
C GLU A 88 -3.82 -2.61 -13.30
N MET A 89 -4.17 -1.59 -14.08
CA MET A 89 -5.55 -1.32 -14.49
C MET A 89 -5.99 -2.22 -15.65
N GLY A 90 -7.29 -2.31 -15.90
CA GLY A 90 -7.82 -3.18 -16.97
C GLY A 90 -7.35 -2.79 -18.38
N ASP A 91 -6.95 -1.53 -18.58
CA ASP A 91 -6.31 -1.05 -19.81
C ASP A 91 -4.79 -1.30 -19.88
N GLY A 92 -4.21 -2.03 -18.92
CA GLY A 92 -2.80 -2.40 -18.88
C GLY A 92 -1.85 -1.31 -18.38
N LYS A 93 -2.37 -0.18 -17.90
CA LYS A 93 -1.56 0.87 -17.27
C LYS A 93 -1.11 0.47 -15.88
N LEU A 94 0.11 0.87 -15.55
CA LEU A 94 0.75 0.57 -14.27
C LEU A 94 0.76 1.81 -13.39
N TYR A 95 0.25 1.66 -12.18
CA TYR A 95 0.24 2.69 -11.15
C TYR A 95 1.00 2.22 -9.92
N PHE A 96 1.53 3.17 -9.17
CA PHE A 96 2.18 2.98 -7.90
C PHE A 96 1.44 3.79 -6.86
N LEU A 97 0.80 3.09 -5.93
CA LEU A 97 0.17 3.70 -4.78
C LEU A 97 1.18 3.68 -3.65
N HIS A 98 1.42 4.82 -3.01
CA HIS A 98 2.43 4.96 -1.98
C HIS A 98 2.14 6.13 -1.03
N ARG A 99 2.93 6.24 0.04
CA ARG A 99 2.71 7.21 1.10
C ARG A 99 4.05 7.82 1.56
N PRO A 100 4.59 8.80 0.82
CA PRO A 100 5.79 9.49 1.24
C PRO A 100 5.55 10.34 2.49
N HIS A 101 6.56 10.35 3.36
CA HIS A 101 6.76 11.27 4.49
C HIS A 101 7.85 12.25 4.10
N LEU A 102 7.48 13.50 3.91
CA LEU A 102 8.36 14.56 3.42
C LEU A 102 9.18 15.17 4.55
N ILE A 103 10.20 15.96 4.19
CA ILE A 103 11.11 16.60 5.17
C ILE A 103 10.44 17.64 6.07
N ASP A 104 9.26 18.16 5.67
CA ASP A 104 8.41 19.05 6.47
C ASP A 104 7.56 18.29 7.51
N ASP A 105 7.83 17.00 7.68
CA ASP A 105 7.14 16.06 8.55
C ASP A 105 5.66 15.78 8.21
N THR A 106 5.25 16.10 6.98
CA THR A 106 3.93 15.73 6.45
C THR A 106 3.96 14.39 5.73
N THR A 107 2.84 13.66 5.76
CA THR A 107 2.65 12.43 4.99
C THR A 107 1.58 12.62 3.94
N ARG A 108 1.80 12.13 2.73
CA ARG A 108 0.93 12.39 1.57
C ARG A 108 0.43 11.07 0.99
N LEU A 109 -0.88 10.92 0.81
CA LEU A 109 -1.45 9.72 0.21
C LEU A 109 -1.45 9.88 -1.32
N MET A 110 -0.55 9.17 -2.01
CA MET A 110 -0.21 9.49 -3.40
C MET A 110 -0.39 8.31 -4.35
N ILE A 111 -0.61 8.64 -5.62
CA ILE A 111 -0.59 7.71 -6.75
C ILE A 111 0.30 8.26 -7.87
N SER A 112 1.25 7.46 -8.31
CA SER A 112 2.15 7.73 -9.43
C SER A 112 1.84 6.81 -10.60
N LYS A 113 1.95 7.31 -11.84
CA LYS A 113 1.84 6.49 -13.05
C LYS A 113 3.24 6.05 -13.49
N LEU A 114 3.43 4.77 -13.77
CA LEU A 114 4.75 4.20 -14.13
C LEU A 114 4.80 3.80 -15.61
N ASP A 115 5.99 3.91 -16.23
CA ASP A 115 6.26 3.25 -17.51
C ASP A 115 6.36 1.72 -17.26
N PRO A 116 5.50 0.88 -17.86
CA PRO A 116 5.54 -0.56 -17.64
C PRO A 116 6.86 -1.25 -18.05
N LYS A 117 7.77 -0.56 -18.74
CA LYS A 117 9.13 -1.06 -19.01
C LYS A 117 9.91 -1.42 -17.75
N ILE A 118 9.60 -0.82 -16.60
CA ILE A 118 10.25 -1.19 -15.34
C ILE A 118 10.06 -2.68 -15.00
N LEU A 119 8.97 -3.29 -15.49
CA LEU A 119 8.67 -4.71 -15.25
C LEU A 119 9.60 -5.64 -16.05
N SER A 120 10.32 -5.10 -17.04
CA SER A 120 11.27 -5.85 -17.88
C SER A 120 12.72 -5.78 -17.36
N MET A 121 12.98 -5.03 -16.28
CA MET A 121 14.28 -4.97 -15.63
C MET A 121 14.62 -6.35 -15.02
N GLY A 122 15.65 -7.00 -15.59
CA GLY A 122 15.95 -8.42 -15.39
C GLY A 122 17.27 -8.71 -14.69
N GLY A 123 17.93 -7.71 -14.11
CA GLY A 123 19.22 -7.86 -13.44
C GLY A 123 19.16 -8.71 -12.16
N MET A 124 20.31 -9.26 -11.76
CA MET A 124 20.48 -9.92 -10.45
C MET A 124 20.56 -8.92 -9.28
N LYS A 125 20.80 -7.64 -9.59
CA LYS A 125 20.86 -6.56 -8.60
C LYS A 125 19.51 -5.88 -8.50
N VAL A 126 19.21 -5.36 -7.32
CA VAL A 126 18.04 -4.50 -7.12
C VAL A 126 18.31 -3.16 -7.78
N GLU A 127 17.38 -2.71 -8.62
CA GLU A 127 17.47 -1.47 -9.39
C GLU A 127 16.67 -0.35 -8.70
N GLU A 128 17.21 0.87 -8.68
CA GLU A 128 16.48 2.06 -8.19
C GLU A 128 15.66 2.63 -9.35
N VAL A 129 14.35 2.78 -9.14
CA VAL A 129 13.41 3.37 -10.11
C VAL A 129 12.98 4.72 -9.55
N GLU A 130 13.39 5.79 -10.21
CA GLU A 130 13.02 7.16 -9.85
C GLU A 130 11.56 7.44 -10.24
N ILE A 131 10.79 8.00 -9.31
CA ILE A 131 9.40 8.42 -9.52
C ILE A 131 9.34 9.95 -9.58
N ASP A 132 8.92 10.52 -10.69
CA ASP A 132 8.93 11.97 -10.93
C ASP A 132 7.52 12.56 -11.16
N ASN A 133 6.48 11.79 -10.84
CA ASN A 133 5.10 12.20 -10.94
C ASN A 133 4.27 11.62 -9.79
N ALA A 134 3.30 12.37 -9.29
CA ALA A 134 2.25 11.84 -8.42
C ALA A 134 1.03 12.76 -8.42
N VAL A 135 -0.09 12.20 -8.02
CA VAL A 135 -1.29 12.92 -7.61
C VAL A 135 -1.55 12.60 -6.14
N GLU A 136 -1.70 13.62 -5.31
CA GLU A 136 -2.20 13.45 -3.94
C GLU A 136 -3.72 13.22 -3.99
N VAL A 137 -4.18 12.14 -3.35
CA VAL A 137 -5.54 11.63 -3.54
C VAL A 137 -6.51 12.13 -2.49
N LEU A 138 -6.05 12.24 -1.24
CA LEU A 138 -6.92 12.54 -0.11
C LEU A 138 -6.10 13.19 1.01
N ASP A 139 -6.60 14.33 1.48
CA ASP A 139 -6.09 15.01 2.66
C ASP A 139 -6.66 14.41 3.95
N LEU A 140 -5.94 14.63 5.05
CA LEU A 140 -6.38 14.25 6.39
C LEU A 140 -7.61 15.06 6.83
N MET A 141 -8.59 14.38 7.42
CA MET A 141 -9.62 15.06 8.20
C MET A 141 -9.05 15.57 9.53
N PRO A 142 -9.66 16.60 10.18
CA PRO A 142 -9.13 17.16 11.43
C PRO A 142 -8.91 16.15 12.56
N PHE A 143 -9.68 15.07 12.59
CA PHE A 143 -9.59 13.99 13.58
C PHE A 143 -8.60 12.88 13.21
N GLU A 144 -8.02 12.90 12.00
CA GLU A 144 -7.09 11.87 11.51
C GLU A 144 -5.63 12.33 11.63
N GLY A 145 -4.78 11.45 12.15
CA GLY A 145 -3.34 11.66 12.26
C GLY A 145 -2.58 11.34 10.98
N LYS A 146 -2.85 10.19 10.36
CA LYS A 146 -2.14 9.67 9.19
C LYS A 146 -3.08 8.81 8.35
N LEU A 147 -2.90 8.85 7.02
CA LEU A 147 -3.47 7.90 6.07
C LEU A 147 -2.37 7.01 5.49
N GLY A 148 -2.74 5.84 5.00
CA GLY A 148 -1.88 4.96 4.22
C GLY A 148 -2.69 3.93 3.44
N TRP A 149 -2.16 3.51 2.28
CA TRP A 149 -2.81 2.47 1.50
C TRP A 149 -2.69 1.11 2.21
N ALA A 150 -3.77 0.35 2.24
CA ALA A 150 -3.75 -1.02 2.75
C ALA A 150 -3.30 -1.97 1.63
N THR A 151 -4.23 -2.40 0.77
CA THR A 151 -3.98 -3.39 -0.29
C THR A 151 -5.01 -3.16 -1.42
N PRO A 152 -4.67 -3.39 -2.70
CA PRO A 152 -5.63 -3.27 -3.79
C PRO A 152 -6.72 -4.34 -3.66
N LEU A 153 -7.99 -3.97 -3.89
CA LEU A 153 -9.08 -4.95 -3.89
C LEU A 153 -9.41 -5.45 -5.30
N VAL A 154 -9.92 -4.57 -6.15
CA VAL A 154 -10.46 -4.98 -7.45
C VAL A 154 -10.61 -3.82 -8.42
N ASN A 155 -10.43 -4.11 -9.72
CA ASN A 155 -10.80 -3.21 -10.81
C ASN A 155 -12.30 -3.34 -11.12
N ILE A 156 -12.98 -2.21 -11.30
CA ILE A 156 -14.30 -2.13 -11.91
C ILE A 156 -14.12 -1.62 -13.34
N GLY A 157 -14.20 -2.53 -14.31
CA GLY A 157 -13.85 -2.23 -15.71
C GLY A 157 -12.40 -1.79 -15.84
N ASP A 158 -12.11 -0.94 -16.82
CA ASP A 158 -10.73 -0.63 -17.19
C ASP A 158 -10.11 0.52 -16.40
N LYS A 159 -10.93 1.36 -15.78
CA LYS A 159 -10.50 2.66 -15.25
C LYS A 159 -10.82 2.88 -13.78
N LYS A 160 -11.61 2.01 -13.14
CA LYS A 160 -11.98 2.22 -11.75
C LYS A 160 -11.31 1.20 -10.84
N LEU A 161 -10.79 1.66 -9.71
CA LEU A 161 -10.15 0.84 -8.70
C LEU A 161 -10.90 1.01 -7.38
N ILE A 162 -11.24 -0.10 -6.72
CA ILE A 162 -11.58 -0.10 -5.30
C ILE A 162 -10.34 -0.51 -4.50
N THR A 163 -10.02 0.26 -3.47
CA THR A 163 -8.92 -0.03 -2.55
C THR A 163 -9.30 0.31 -1.11
N LEU A 164 -8.50 -0.21 -0.17
CA LEU A 164 -8.64 0.09 1.25
C LEU A 164 -7.58 1.12 1.68
N ILE A 165 -7.99 2.03 2.56
CA ILE A 165 -7.13 3.01 3.20
C ILE A 165 -7.23 2.80 4.71
N HIS A 166 -6.09 2.69 5.38
CA HIS A 166 -6.06 2.75 6.84
C HIS A 166 -5.81 4.20 7.28
N ALA A 167 -6.44 4.59 8.37
CA ALA A 167 -6.26 5.87 9.03
C ALA A 167 -5.94 5.65 10.50
N THR A 168 -5.09 6.50 11.05
CA THR A 168 -4.92 6.62 12.50
C THR A 168 -5.75 7.79 13.00
N ASP A 169 -6.55 7.64 14.05
CA ASP A 169 -7.19 8.80 14.69
C ASP A 169 -6.19 9.56 15.60
N LYS A 170 -6.48 10.82 15.95
CA LYS A 170 -5.59 11.65 16.79
C LYS A 170 -5.76 11.46 18.29
N GLU A 171 -6.90 10.96 18.75
CA GLU A 171 -7.24 10.89 20.17
C GLU A 171 -6.81 9.55 20.78
N GLN A 172 -7.30 8.45 20.22
CA GLN A 172 -7.02 7.08 20.65
C GLN A 172 -5.80 6.48 19.94
N LEU A 173 -5.33 7.12 18.85
CA LEU A 173 -4.27 6.59 17.98
C LEU A 173 -4.59 5.21 17.39
N ALA A 174 -5.88 4.89 17.28
CA ALA A 174 -6.40 3.64 16.76
C ALA A 174 -6.27 3.61 15.23
N TYR A 175 -5.86 2.46 14.69
CA TYR A 175 -5.88 2.23 13.25
C TYR A 175 -7.22 1.64 12.83
N ARG A 176 -7.90 2.38 11.94
CA ARG A 176 -9.19 2.01 11.36
C ARG A 176 -9.09 2.00 9.85
N VAL A 177 -10.04 1.35 9.18
CA VAL A 177 -10.00 1.16 7.73
C VAL A 177 -11.29 1.65 7.11
N PHE A 178 -11.19 2.36 5.98
CA PHE A 178 -12.28 2.73 5.11
C PHE A 178 -11.94 2.36 3.67
N ALA A 179 -12.92 2.37 2.77
CA ALA A 179 -12.69 2.09 1.37
C ALA A 179 -12.78 3.35 0.51
N ALA A 180 -12.07 3.33 -0.62
CA ALA A 180 -12.08 4.36 -1.63
C ALA A 180 -12.37 3.76 -3.01
N GLN A 181 -13.15 4.50 -3.81
CA GLN A 181 -13.29 4.25 -5.25
C GLN A 181 -12.55 5.35 -6.01
N LEU A 182 -11.61 4.92 -6.85
CA LEU A 182 -10.78 5.79 -7.67
C LEU A 182 -11.15 5.61 -9.15
N SER A 183 -11.11 6.70 -9.92
CA SER A 183 -11.04 6.67 -11.38
C SER A 183 -9.63 7.06 -11.81
N LEU A 184 -8.96 6.16 -12.53
CA LEU A 184 -7.60 6.31 -13.02
C LEU A 184 -7.61 6.35 -14.55
N SER A 185 -7.12 7.45 -15.12
CA SER A 185 -7.01 7.64 -16.57
C SER A 185 -5.60 8.08 -16.97
N ASP A 186 -5.42 8.42 -18.26
CA ASP A 186 -4.13 8.95 -18.73
C ASP A 186 -3.83 10.36 -18.20
N HIS A 187 -4.86 11.13 -17.87
CA HIS A 187 -4.75 12.55 -17.57
C HIS A 187 -5.14 12.90 -16.13
N GLU A 188 -5.87 12.01 -15.46
CA GLU A 188 -6.42 12.30 -14.14
C GLU A 188 -6.43 11.06 -13.23
N VAL A 189 -6.28 11.33 -11.95
CA VAL A 189 -6.56 10.43 -10.83
C VAL A 189 -7.62 11.12 -10.01
N VAL A 190 -8.81 10.52 -9.92
CA VAL A 190 -9.97 11.12 -9.26
C VAL A 190 -10.47 10.20 -8.16
N LEU A 191 -10.65 10.74 -6.96
CA LEU A 191 -11.36 10.07 -5.88
C LEU A 191 -12.87 10.27 -6.06
N GLU A 192 -13.57 9.23 -6.51
CA GLU A 192 -15.01 9.30 -6.80
C GLU A 192 -15.89 9.04 -5.58
N ALA A 193 -15.40 8.27 -4.61
CA ALA A 193 -16.13 7.96 -3.38
C ALA A 193 -15.20 7.48 -2.27
N VAL A 194 -15.62 7.72 -1.03
CA VAL A 194 -15.09 7.04 0.17
C VAL A 194 -16.26 6.51 0.98
N THR A 195 -16.08 5.44 1.74
CA THR A 195 -17.15 5.01 2.65
C THR A 195 -17.39 6.08 3.73
N PRO A 196 -18.65 6.42 4.07
CA PRO A 196 -18.95 7.52 5.01
C PRO A 196 -18.57 7.21 6.46
N ARG A 197 -18.07 6.01 6.72
CA ARG A 197 -17.59 5.51 8.01
C ARG A 197 -16.43 4.57 7.80
N TYR A 198 -15.68 4.30 8.88
CA TYR A 198 -14.77 3.18 8.93
C TYR A 198 -15.55 1.85 8.82
N ILE A 199 -15.06 0.95 7.98
CA ILE A 199 -15.66 -0.37 7.73
C ILE A 199 -14.97 -1.47 8.54
N MET A 200 -13.81 -1.19 9.13
CA MET A 200 -13.07 -2.07 10.03
C MET A 200 -12.44 -1.22 11.13
N GLU A 201 -12.68 -1.59 12.38
CA GLU A 201 -12.11 -0.96 13.57
C GLU A 201 -11.84 -2.02 14.66
N PRO A 202 -10.83 -1.81 15.53
CA PRO A 202 -10.51 -2.75 16.60
C PRO A 202 -11.73 -3.05 17.49
N ALA A 203 -12.14 -4.31 17.58
CA ALA A 203 -13.33 -4.71 18.33
C ALA A 203 -13.11 -5.94 19.22
N THR A 204 -12.25 -6.86 18.79
CA THR A 204 -11.96 -8.10 19.52
C THR A 204 -10.75 -7.95 20.44
N PRO A 205 -10.62 -8.76 21.50
CA PRO A 205 -9.48 -8.65 22.44
C PRO A 205 -8.10 -8.69 21.77
N TYR A 206 -7.93 -9.47 20.69
CA TYR A 206 -6.66 -9.59 19.97
C TYR A 206 -6.38 -8.39 19.02
N GLU A 207 -7.36 -7.53 18.76
CA GLU A 207 -7.20 -6.25 18.05
C GLU A 207 -6.99 -5.08 19.04
N LEU A 208 -7.50 -5.23 20.26
CA LEU A 208 -7.41 -4.22 21.31
C LEU A 208 -6.08 -4.31 22.09
N ILE A 209 -5.48 -5.51 22.20
CA ILE A 209 -4.31 -5.78 23.05
C ILE A 209 -3.19 -6.44 22.23
N GLY A 210 -2.00 -5.84 22.27
CA GLY A 210 -0.79 -6.33 21.61
C GLY A 210 0.35 -5.31 21.71
N ASP A 211 1.40 -5.47 20.90
CA ASP A 211 2.57 -4.58 20.87
C ASP A 211 2.19 -3.16 20.40
N ARG A 212 1.18 -3.07 19.52
CA ARG A 212 0.53 -1.82 19.14
C ARG A 212 -0.98 -1.94 19.38
N PRO A 213 -1.49 -1.63 20.58
CA PRO A 213 -2.91 -1.67 20.88
C PRO A 213 -3.76 -0.84 19.91
N LEU A 214 -5.03 -1.24 19.75
CA LEU A 214 -6.01 -0.56 18.90
C LEU A 214 -5.61 -0.50 17.42
N THR A 215 -4.99 -1.55 16.89
CA THR A 215 -4.55 -1.58 15.50
C THR A 215 -5.22 -2.68 14.70
N ILE A 216 -5.83 -2.29 13.59
CA ILE A 216 -6.18 -3.16 12.47
C ILE A 216 -5.44 -2.67 11.23
N PHE A 217 -4.65 -3.54 10.60
CA PHE A 217 -3.77 -3.17 9.49
C PHE A 217 -3.82 -4.18 8.33
N PRO A 218 -4.71 -4.00 7.34
CA PRO A 218 -4.79 -4.90 6.19
C PRO A 218 -3.60 -4.81 5.26
N CYS A 219 -3.03 -5.96 4.90
CA CYS A 219 -1.89 -6.07 3.97
C CYS A 219 -2.18 -6.98 2.77
N GLY A 220 -3.15 -7.90 2.88
CA GLY A 220 -3.50 -8.83 1.80
C GLY A 220 -4.99 -8.84 1.51
N ALA A 221 -5.33 -8.98 0.23
CA ALA A 221 -6.67 -9.22 -0.24
C ALA A 221 -6.66 -10.28 -1.33
N VAL A 222 -7.57 -11.25 -1.26
CA VAL A 222 -7.76 -12.25 -2.30
C VAL A 222 -9.23 -12.46 -2.57
N LYS A 223 -9.63 -12.25 -3.83
CA LYS A 223 -10.98 -12.53 -4.28
C LYS A 223 -11.20 -14.05 -4.35
N ILE A 224 -12.17 -14.55 -3.59
CA ILE A 224 -12.47 -15.99 -3.49
C ILE A 224 -13.76 -16.39 -4.21
N SER A 225 -14.64 -15.44 -4.51
CA SER A 225 -15.84 -15.65 -5.31
C SER A 225 -16.17 -14.40 -6.13
N LYS A 226 -17.33 -14.33 -6.78
CA LYS A 226 -17.74 -13.11 -7.52
C LYS A 226 -17.92 -11.92 -6.58
N ASP A 227 -18.36 -12.18 -5.34
CA ASP A 227 -18.73 -11.16 -4.35
C ASP A 227 -17.79 -11.12 -3.14
N GLU A 228 -17.08 -12.21 -2.81
CA GLU A 228 -16.32 -12.27 -1.55
C GLU A 228 -14.82 -12.08 -1.77
N ILE A 229 -14.23 -11.28 -0.89
CA ILE A 229 -12.80 -11.05 -0.78
C ILE A 229 -12.36 -11.41 0.64
N VAL A 230 -11.36 -12.28 0.77
CA VAL A 230 -10.68 -12.53 2.05
C VAL A 230 -9.61 -11.47 2.23
N ILE A 231 -9.62 -10.80 3.37
CA ILE A 231 -8.62 -9.81 3.79
C ILE A 231 -7.75 -10.42 4.88
N SER A 232 -6.43 -10.36 4.72
CA SER A 232 -5.49 -10.62 5.82
C SER A 232 -5.00 -9.30 6.42
N TYR A 233 -5.00 -9.24 7.75
CA TYR A 233 -4.66 -8.03 8.47
C TYR A 233 -3.83 -8.32 9.73
N GLY A 234 -2.93 -7.40 10.07
CA GLY A 234 -2.30 -7.36 11.38
C GLY A 234 -3.27 -6.84 12.43
N ALA A 235 -3.33 -7.52 13.57
CA ALA A 235 -4.13 -7.15 14.72
C ALA A 235 -3.21 -6.86 15.90
N ALA A 236 -3.28 -5.62 16.40
CA ALA A 236 -2.48 -5.08 17.48
C ALA A 236 -0.94 -5.26 17.34
N ASP A 237 -0.41 -5.33 16.12
CA ASP A 237 0.97 -5.74 15.79
C ASP A 237 1.42 -7.05 16.46
N TYR A 238 0.48 -7.94 16.78
CA TYR A 238 0.74 -9.14 17.57
C TYR A 238 0.17 -10.40 16.93
N MET A 239 -1.00 -10.31 16.29
CA MET A 239 -1.71 -11.41 15.65
C MET A 239 -1.98 -11.12 14.18
N ILE A 240 -2.28 -12.17 13.42
CA ILE A 240 -2.82 -12.04 12.05
C ILE A 240 -4.28 -12.48 12.09
N GLY A 241 -5.17 -11.60 11.64
CA GLY A 241 -6.58 -11.89 11.43
C GLY A 241 -6.92 -12.14 9.97
N LEU A 242 -8.05 -12.82 9.76
CA LEU A 242 -8.69 -12.99 8.45
C LEU A 242 -10.12 -12.46 8.53
N GLY A 243 -10.49 -11.57 7.61
CA GLY A 243 -11.84 -11.06 7.44
C GLY A 243 -12.41 -11.42 6.07
N ILE A 244 -13.73 -11.46 5.94
CA ILE A 244 -14.42 -11.62 4.65
C ILE A 244 -15.20 -10.34 4.36
N LEU A 245 -15.00 -9.80 3.17
CA LEU A 245 -15.64 -8.59 2.67
C LEU A 245 -16.56 -8.94 1.50
N SER A 246 -17.83 -8.53 1.56
CA SER A 246 -18.76 -8.57 0.42
C SER A 246 -18.58 -7.33 -0.43
N LEU A 247 -18.27 -7.52 -1.71
CA LEU A 247 -18.07 -6.46 -2.68
C LEU A 247 -19.36 -5.69 -2.94
N ASN A 248 -20.51 -6.36 -3.03
CA ASN A 248 -21.81 -5.74 -3.19
C ASN A 248 -22.13 -4.80 -2.00
N ASN A 249 -21.91 -5.26 -0.77
CA ASN A 249 -22.12 -4.43 0.41
C ASN A 249 -21.13 -3.25 0.44
N LEU A 250 -19.87 -3.48 0.09
CA LEU A 250 -18.87 -2.42 0.00
C LEU A 250 -19.23 -1.34 -1.03
N MET A 251 -19.70 -1.77 -2.20
CA MET A 251 -20.17 -0.86 -3.25
C MET A 251 -21.38 -0.03 -2.79
N ALA A 252 -22.34 -0.66 -2.11
CA ALA A 252 -23.48 0.04 -1.54
C ALA A 252 -23.07 1.06 -0.46
N GLU A 253 -22.02 0.79 0.33
CA GLU A 253 -21.47 1.78 1.28
C GLU A 253 -20.71 2.91 0.57
N LEU A 254 -19.94 2.61 -0.49
CA LEU A 254 -19.25 3.62 -1.30
C LEU A 254 -20.23 4.56 -2.02
N ASP A 255 -21.35 4.04 -2.51
CA ASP A 255 -22.38 4.85 -3.17
C ASP A 255 -22.98 5.92 -2.24
N LYS A 256 -22.97 5.68 -0.92
CA LYS A 256 -23.42 6.68 0.07
C LYS A 256 -22.44 7.82 0.29
N GLY A 257 -21.16 7.63 -0.06
CA GLY A 257 -20.09 8.62 0.11
C GLY A 257 -19.49 9.08 -1.21
N ARG A 258 -20.32 9.16 -2.25
CA ARG A 258 -19.96 9.74 -3.55
C ARG A 258 -19.53 11.20 -3.39
N ILE A 259 -18.45 11.55 -4.06
CA ILE A 259 -17.92 12.91 -4.14
C ILE A 259 -18.34 13.47 -5.49
N TYR A 260 -19.10 14.57 -5.47
CA TYR A 260 -19.64 15.25 -6.66
C TYR A 260 -18.88 16.54 -6.95
#